data_AF-A0A444UTW5-F1
#
_entry.id   AF-A0A444UTW5-F1
#
_cell.length_a   1.000
_cell.length_b   1.000
_cell.length_c   1.000
_cell.angle_alpha   90.00
_cell.angle_beta   90.00
_cell.angle_gamma   90.00
#
_symmetry.space_group_name_H-M   'P 1'
#
loop_
_entity.id
_entity.type
_entity.pdbx_description
1 polymer ?
#
loop_
_entity_poly.entity_id
_entity_poly.type
_entity_poly.pdbx_seq_one_letter_code
_entity_poly.pdbx_strand_id
1 'polypeptide(L)'
;MGPDVPLLNEYKQEFFWKRFPQTVLGGPQLKLGYCAPPYIYVNQIILFLTPWVFGGVGTLLYQLLLLEDYHAAVLSGGLMVIAASVVQIMNLCARRRTVTVERLQTQNILTDEEEFEFASCAGSETIKFIIPGKKFIVNTIFHTVLAGALCGLGTWYLLLNRLSSLYNNTGAAVMIFVFGWVTLCIGEYSLIINTATETAIFQAQDTYEITPLTRPMYMFAFIAVDLAHRFNATIPDLQQANQALHIIFLFLPLLWALGILSPVDAVFLWGMEQTLVFGLGGSAMSTNIRLVVMFLVSVGVAIGTYFIPSSLGVVLFTTGMGFILSLDFSQVELMFRSCCRSPDAQADLRDMPRSLGWRLGWKEFFIYLTVLLAALAEAGLLHHFGTISETSASSPQAIISYILISLLVVSWILREIQGAYIFYGVFRNPFYPQQIRNLKVFKQKQSGLMKAGIVRRLLINLVSPFAMIGFLAMDISLQSLHTVTLCIGFTRAFRTLWQNTEHALLEMVVIAIVRLAALKSNLVWWNSLGTGIQLLLVSRLLGLTSFAGFRTESCGSWFWREALATVLLILSIALKKAKHLKELYQRT
;
A
#
# COMPACT_ATOMS: atom_id res chain seq x y z
N MET A 1 17.52 -25.46 -26.54
CA MET A 1 18.00 -26.17 -25.33
C MET A 1 17.83 -27.65 -25.60
N GLY A 2 18.90 -28.44 -25.52
CA GLY A 2 18.82 -29.89 -25.78
C GLY A 2 17.96 -30.59 -24.72
N PRO A 3 17.19 -31.63 -25.08
CA PRO A 3 16.25 -32.32 -24.19
C PRO A 3 16.93 -33.06 -23.01
N ASP A 4 18.25 -33.24 -23.03
CA ASP A 4 19.01 -34.05 -22.05
C ASP A 4 19.90 -33.23 -21.10
N VAL A 5 19.80 -31.89 -21.10
CA VAL A 5 20.55 -31.07 -20.13
C VAL A 5 19.71 -30.96 -18.85
N PRO A 6 20.11 -31.58 -17.72
CA PRO A 6 19.36 -31.46 -16.48
C PRO A 6 19.23 -30.00 -16.07
N LEU A 7 18.04 -29.62 -15.60
CA LEU A 7 17.69 -28.26 -15.18
C LEU A 7 18.66 -27.68 -14.13
N LEU A 8 19.28 -28.56 -13.34
CA LEU A 8 20.36 -28.27 -12.41
C LEU A 8 21.58 -29.11 -12.78
N ASN A 9 22.71 -28.43 -13.06
CA ASN A 9 24.01 -29.07 -13.12
C ASN A 9 24.43 -29.53 -11.70
N GLU A 10 25.26 -30.57 -11.55
CA GLU A 10 25.69 -31.12 -10.26
C GLU A 10 26.24 -30.03 -9.32
N TYR A 11 27.05 -29.13 -9.85
CA TYR A 11 27.55 -27.94 -9.13
C TYR A 11 26.42 -27.04 -8.60
N LYS A 12 25.39 -26.77 -9.42
CA LYS A 12 24.23 -25.95 -9.03
C LYS A 12 23.35 -26.67 -8.01
N GLN A 13 23.27 -27.99 -8.10
CA GLN A 13 22.52 -28.82 -7.15
C GLN A 13 23.19 -28.79 -5.77
N GLU A 14 24.52 -28.91 -5.69
CA GLU A 14 25.23 -28.80 -4.41
C GLU A 14 25.02 -27.43 -3.76
N PHE A 15 25.12 -26.37 -4.56
CA PHE A 15 24.85 -25.00 -4.13
C PHE A 15 23.41 -24.83 -3.62
N PHE A 16 22.43 -25.40 -4.32
CA PHE A 16 21.03 -25.39 -3.89
C PHE A 16 20.84 -26.10 -2.55
N TRP A 17 21.41 -27.29 -2.37
CA TRP A 17 21.30 -28.05 -1.11
C TRP A 17 22.03 -27.40 0.07
N LYS A 18 23.03 -26.53 -0.18
CA LYS A 18 23.63 -25.68 0.86
C LYS A 18 22.69 -24.55 1.28
N ARG A 19 22.08 -23.85 0.32
CA ARG A 19 21.29 -22.63 0.58
C ARG A 19 19.83 -22.88 0.95
N PHE A 20 19.19 -23.91 0.40
CA PHE A 20 17.76 -24.15 0.63
C PHE A 20 17.42 -24.38 2.12
N PRO A 21 18.13 -25.24 2.87
CA PRO A 21 17.90 -25.39 4.31
C PRO A 21 18.15 -24.08 5.08
N GLN A 22 19.15 -23.31 4.66
CA GLN A 22 19.46 -22.00 5.26
C GLN A 22 18.31 -21.02 5.07
N THR A 23 17.70 -20.98 3.87
CA THR A 23 16.54 -20.13 3.59
C THR A 23 15.31 -20.57 4.38
N VAL A 24 15.02 -21.88 4.43
CA VAL A 24 13.87 -22.42 5.15
C VAL A 24 13.99 -22.19 6.67
N LEU A 25 15.15 -22.44 7.25
CA LEU A 25 15.39 -22.30 8.70
C LEU A 25 15.75 -20.87 9.13
N GLY A 26 15.88 -19.94 8.17
CA GLY A 26 16.06 -18.52 8.47
C GLY A 26 17.46 -18.10 8.86
N GLY A 27 18.48 -18.80 8.36
CA GLY A 27 19.88 -18.39 8.54
C GLY A 27 20.87 -19.47 8.97
N PRO A 28 20.50 -20.52 9.74
CA PRO A 28 21.46 -21.53 10.19
C PRO A 28 22.15 -22.24 9.01
N GLN A 29 23.48 -22.35 9.08
CA GLN A 29 24.30 -22.96 8.02
C GLN A 29 24.63 -24.40 8.39
N LEU A 30 23.66 -25.30 8.19
CA LEU A 30 23.77 -26.70 8.58
C LEU A 30 24.66 -27.55 7.65
N LYS A 31 25.03 -27.02 6.48
CA LYS A 31 25.94 -27.68 5.54
C LYS A 31 26.94 -26.69 5.00
N LEU A 32 28.14 -26.70 5.57
CA LEU A 32 29.27 -25.92 5.08
C LEU A 32 29.96 -26.70 3.95
N GLY A 33 30.39 -26.01 2.89
CA GLY A 33 31.08 -26.62 1.74
C GLY A 33 32.44 -27.24 2.04
N TYR A 34 32.87 -27.16 3.29
CA TYR A 34 34.14 -27.63 3.82
C TYR A 34 33.94 -28.23 5.23
N CYS A 35 34.93 -28.99 5.72
CA CYS A 35 34.87 -29.67 7.01
C CYS A 35 34.94 -28.69 8.19
N ALA A 36 33.78 -28.21 8.64
CA ALA A 36 33.67 -27.38 9.83
C ALA A 36 33.62 -28.23 11.13
N PRO A 37 34.29 -27.81 12.22
CA PRO A 37 34.22 -28.50 13.50
C PRO A 37 32.80 -28.67 14.05
N PRO A 38 32.49 -29.79 14.74
CA PRO A 38 31.12 -30.10 15.17
C PRO A 38 30.53 -29.08 16.15
N TYR A 39 31.36 -28.39 16.93
CA TYR A 39 30.90 -27.39 17.90
C TYR A 39 30.20 -26.19 17.25
N ILE A 40 30.46 -25.90 15.97
CA ILE A 40 29.82 -24.79 15.24
C ILE A 40 28.34 -25.08 15.03
N TYR A 41 28.01 -26.29 14.57
CA TYR A 41 26.63 -26.72 14.36
C TYR A 41 25.87 -26.77 15.68
N VAL A 42 26.52 -27.26 16.76
CA VAL A 42 25.92 -27.28 18.10
C VAL A 42 25.60 -25.87 18.58
N ASN A 43 26.54 -24.93 18.45
CA ASN A 43 26.31 -23.53 18.83
C ASN A 43 25.16 -22.89 18.03
N GLN A 44 25.08 -23.14 16.72
CA GLN A 44 23.97 -22.64 15.88
C GLN A 44 22.62 -23.22 16.33
N ILE A 45 22.55 -24.51 16.67
CA ILE A 45 21.32 -25.16 17.14
C ILE A 45 20.91 -24.61 18.50
N ILE A 46 21.86 -24.46 19.44
CA ILE A 46 21.59 -23.87 20.77
C ILE A 46 20.99 -22.47 20.60
N LEU A 47 21.65 -21.63 19.79
CA LEU A 47 21.18 -20.28 19.56
C LEU A 47 19.81 -20.24 18.86
N PHE A 48 19.54 -21.15 17.92
CA PHE A 48 18.23 -21.31 17.27
C PHE A 48 17.10 -21.70 18.23
N LEU A 49 17.38 -22.56 19.22
CA LEU A 49 16.37 -23.02 20.19
C LEU A 49 16.18 -22.05 21.37
N THR A 50 17.00 -21.02 21.50
CA THR A 50 16.93 -20.02 22.59
C THR A 50 15.52 -19.43 22.78
N PRO A 51 14.80 -18.99 21.72
CA PRO A 51 13.44 -18.46 21.87
C PRO A 51 12.46 -19.49 22.42
N TRP A 52 12.55 -20.73 21.95
CA TRP A 52 11.72 -21.84 22.41
C TRP A 52 11.96 -22.18 23.88
N VAL A 53 13.21 -22.13 24.35
CA VAL A 53 13.53 -22.37 25.77
C VAL A 53 12.91 -21.29 26.65
N PHE A 54 13.14 -20.01 26.36
CA PHE A 54 12.63 -18.91 27.20
C PHE A 54 11.12 -18.74 27.11
N GLY A 55 10.55 -18.87 25.91
CA GLY A 55 9.11 -18.92 25.69
C GLY A 55 8.44 -20.15 26.32
N GLY A 56 9.12 -21.30 26.29
CA GLY A 56 8.71 -22.53 26.96
C GLY A 56 8.65 -22.38 28.47
N VAL A 57 9.63 -21.73 29.10
CA VAL A 57 9.60 -21.40 30.54
C VAL A 57 8.36 -20.56 30.87
N GLY A 58 8.10 -19.49 30.10
CA GLY A 58 6.88 -18.67 30.29
C GLY A 58 5.60 -19.49 30.15
N THR A 59 5.51 -20.30 29.10
CA THR A 59 4.34 -21.16 28.83
C THR A 59 4.11 -22.18 29.95
N LEU A 60 5.17 -22.82 30.45
CA LEU A 60 5.09 -23.81 31.53
C LEU A 60 4.61 -23.17 32.83
N LEU A 61 5.16 -22.02 33.20
CA LEU A 61 4.73 -21.33 34.44
C LEU A 61 3.27 -20.88 34.37
N TYR A 62 2.79 -20.48 33.20
CA TYR A 62 1.37 -20.22 32.96
C TYR A 62 0.52 -21.50 33.09
N GLN A 63 0.95 -22.61 32.50
CA GLN A 63 0.23 -23.89 32.59
C GLN A 63 0.18 -24.45 34.02
N LEU A 64 1.20 -24.18 34.83
CA LEU A 64 1.24 -24.51 36.25
C LEU A 64 0.42 -23.53 37.12
N LEU A 65 -0.27 -22.56 36.51
CA LEU A 65 -1.08 -21.54 37.19
C LEU A 65 -0.26 -20.68 38.18
N LEU A 66 1.05 -20.57 37.98
CA LEU A 66 1.94 -19.74 38.81
C LEU A 66 2.00 -18.29 38.34
N LEU A 67 1.74 -18.06 37.05
CA LEU A 67 1.77 -16.75 36.41
C LEU A 67 0.52 -16.57 35.55
N GLU A 68 0.00 -15.35 35.53
CA GLU A 68 -1.03 -14.95 34.56
C GLU A 68 -0.45 -14.85 33.14
N ASP A 69 -1.31 -14.86 32.13
CA ASP A 69 -0.91 -14.95 30.72
C ASP A 69 -0.02 -13.78 30.27
N TYR A 70 -0.36 -12.55 30.65
CA TYR A 70 0.45 -11.37 30.32
C TYR A 70 1.77 -11.35 31.09
N HIS A 71 1.81 -11.82 32.34
CA HIS A 71 3.05 -11.90 33.11
C HIS A 71 4.00 -12.95 32.54
N ALA A 72 3.48 -14.09 32.08
CA ALA A 72 4.27 -15.11 31.38
C ALA A 72 4.89 -14.58 30.08
N ALA A 73 4.13 -13.80 29.31
CA ALA A 73 4.62 -13.13 28.10
C ALA A 73 5.71 -12.08 28.39
N VAL A 74 5.53 -11.27 29.44
CA VAL A 74 6.55 -10.29 29.85
C VAL A 74 7.83 -10.98 30.32
N LEU A 75 7.71 -12.09 31.06
CA LEU A 75 8.87 -12.86 31.51
C LEU A 75 9.66 -13.45 30.34
N SER A 76 9.00 -14.14 29.40
CA SER A 76 9.69 -14.72 28.23
C SER A 76 10.34 -13.65 27.36
N GLY A 77 9.64 -12.54 27.10
CA GLY A 77 10.20 -11.40 26.39
C GLY A 77 11.41 -10.79 27.10
N GLY A 78 11.34 -10.60 28.42
CA GLY A 78 12.44 -10.08 29.23
C GLY A 78 13.68 -10.98 29.21
N LEU A 79 13.49 -12.29 29.36
CA LEU A 79 14.58 -13.28 29.25
C LEU A 79 15.23 -13.23 27.86
N MET A 80 14.42 -13.08 26.81
CA MET A 80 14.92 -12.99 25.44
C MET A 80 15.70 -11.69 25.19
N VAL A 81 15.28 -10.55 25.74
CA VAL A 81 16.06 -9.29 25.67
C VAL A 81 17.43 -9.48 26.31
N ILE A 82 17.49 -10.10 27.48
CA ILE A 82 18.76 -10.37 28.19
C ILE A 82 19.66 -11.25 27.34
N ALA A 83 19.13 -12.36 26.81
CA ALA A 83 19.89 -13.29 25.99
C ALA A 83 20.39 -12.64 24.68
N ALA A 84 19.52 -11.93 23.96
CA ALA A 84 19.89 -11.21 22.75
C ALA A 84 20.96 -10.15 23.05
N SER A 85 20.86 -9.45 24.19
CA SER A 85 21.88 -8.49 24.61
C SER A 85 23.23 -9.15 24.87
N VAL A 86 23.26 -10.31 25.54
CA VAL A 86 24.49 -11.09 25.76
C VAL A 86 25.13 -11.48 24.42
N VAL A 87 24.34 -12.01 23.48
CA VAL A 87 24.80 -12.39 22.14
C VAL A 87 25.42 -11.19 21.39
N GLN A 88 24.76 -10.03 21.43
CA GLN A 88 25.28 -8.83 20.78
C GLN A 88 26.54 -8.27 21.46
N ILE A 89 26.62 -8.33 22.80
CA ILE A 89 27.81 -7.93 23.56
C ILE A 89 28.99 -8.86 23.23
N MET A 90 28.77 -10.17 23.15
CA MET A 90 29.80 -11.14 22.77
C MET A 90 30.39 -10.82 21.40
N ASN A 91 29.54 -10.54 20.42
CA ASN A 91 29.97 -10.12 19.09
C ASN A 91 30.75 -8.78 19.11
N LEU A 92 30.29 -7.78 19.88
CA LEU A 92 31.01 -6.52 20.04
C LEU A 92 32.41 -6.73 20.66
N CYS A 93 32.52 -7.59 21.67
CA CYS A 93 33.80 -7.97 22.29
C CYS A 93 34.72 -8.71 21.30
N ALA A 94 34.18 -9.64 20.51
CA ALA A 94 34.93 -10.37 19.49
C ALA A 94 35.48 -9.42 18.42
N ARG A 95 34.67 -8.46 17.94
CA ARG A 95 35.06 -7.46 16.95
C ARG A 95 36.21 -6.57 17.44
N ARG A 96 36.23 -6.22 18.72
CA ARG A 96 37.33 -5.43 19.32
C ARG A 96 38.66 -6.20 19.36
N ARG A 97 38.62 -7.54 19.54
CA ARG A 97 39.82 -8.39 19.62
C ARG A 97 40.47 -8.67 18.26
N THR A 98 39.73 -8.56 17.16
CA THR A 98 40.23 -8.83 15.79
C THR A 98 40.90 -7.63 15.12
N VAL A 99 40.59 -6.40 15.53
CA VAL A 99 41.21 -5.18 14.95
C VAL A 99 42.73 -5.12 15.21
N THR A 100 43.23 -5.90 16.17
CA THR A 100 44.65 -6.00 16.51
C THR A 100 45.46 -7.01 15.68
N VAL A 101 44.87 -7.69 14.69
CA VAL A 101 45.61 -8.64 13.82
C VAL A 101 45.64 -8.11 12.39
N GLU A 102 46.85 -7.91 11.86
CA GLU A 102 47.11 -7.35 10.52
C GLU A 102 46.37 -8.11 9.42
N ARG A 103 45.66 -7.35 8.59
CA ARG A 103 45.04 -7.80 7.34
C ARG A 103 46.12 -8.33 6.40
N LEU A 104 46.31 -9.65 6.34
CA LEU A 104 47.04 -10.26 5.23
C LEU A 104 46.19 -10.11 3.96
N GLN A 105 46.73 -9.30 3.07
CA GLN A 105 46.17 -8.82 1.82
C GLN A 105 46.37 -9.87 0.73
N THR A 106 45.36 -10.69 0.43
CA THR A 106 45.11 -11.25 -0.91
C THR A 106 43.76 -11.97 -0.96
N GLN A 107 42.72 -11.34 -1.50
CA GLN A 107 41.46 -12.04 -1.80
C GLN A 107 40.97 -11.64 -3.20
N ASN A 108 40.95 -12.64 -4.08
CA ASN A 108 40.34 -12.60 -5.40
C ASN A 108 38.81 -12.54 -5.24
N ILE A 109 38.19 -11.52 -5.81
CA ILE A 109 36.78 -11.11 -5.65
C ILE A 109 35.77 -12.05 -6.39
N LEU A 110 36.21 -13.22 -6.87
CA LEU A 110 35.37 -14.13 -7.67
C LEU A 110 35.23 -15.55 -7.10
N THR A 111 35.87 -15.85 -5.97
CA THR A 111 35.78 -17.13 -5.25
C THR A 111 35.34 -16.88 -3.81
N ASP A 112 34.14 -16.32 -3.63
CA ASP A 112 33.55 -15.99 -2.33
C ASP A 112 32.93 -17.23 -1.63
N GLU A 113 33.73 -18.27 -1.39
CA GLU A 113 33.53 -19.10 -0.19
C GLU A 113 34.75 -18.84 0.71
N GLU A 114 34.68 -17.80 1.55
CA GLU A 114 35.70 -17.53 2.56
C GLU A 114 35.83 -18.77 3.46
N GLU A 115 36.90 -19.54 3.29
CA GLU A 115 37.25 -20.63 4.20
C GLU A 115 37.70 -20.01 5.53
N PHE A 116 36.91 -20.23 6.59
CA PHE A 116 37.25 -19.74 7.92
C PHE A 116 38.05 -20.82 8.67
N GLU A 117 39.25 -20.46 9.13
CA GLU A 117 40.00 -21.31 10.06
C GLU A 117 39.49 -21.10 11.49
N PHE A 118 38.92 -22.16 12.09
CA PHE A 118 38.33 -22.09 13.41
C PHE A 118 39.30 -22.55 14.50
N ALA A 119 39.88 -21.58 15.24
CA ALA A 119 40.87 -21.87 16.29
C ALA A 119 40.27 -22.44 17.59
N SER A 120 39.05 -22.05 17.98
CA SER A 120 38.40 -22.53 19.21
C SER A 120 36.89 -22.25 19.25
N CYS A 121 36.14 -22.95 20.10
CA CYS A 121 34.68 -22.82 20.24
C CYS A 121 34.18 -21.40 20.54
N ALA A 122 34.99 -20.57 21.21
CA ALA A 122 34.68 -19.16 21.53
C ALA A 122 35.73 -18.20 20.94
N GLY A 123 36.45 -18.63 19.91
CA GLY A 123 37.40 -17.79 19.19
C GLY A 123 36.68 -16.62 18.52
N SER A 124 37.37 -15.50 18.34
CA SER A 124 36.80 -14.32 17.70
C SER A 124 36.28 -14.61 16.29
N GLU A 125 36.98 -15.45 15.53
CA GLU A 125 36.55 -15.86 14.19
C GLU A 125 35.28 -16.73 14.22
N THR A 126 35.16 -17.62 15.20
CA THR A 126 33.95 -18.44 15.37
C THR A 126 32.73 -17.59 15.75
N ILE A 127 32.92 -16.62 16.66
CA ILE A 127 31.84 -15.70 17.06
C ILE A 127 31.42 -14.82 15.88
N LYS A 128 32.38 -14.29 15.11
CA LYS A 128 32.12 -13.45 13.94
C LYS A 128 31.40 -14.20 12.82
N PHE A 129 31.74 -15.48 12.64
CA PHE A 129 31.10 -16.36 11.67
C PHE A 129 29.64 -16.69 12.07
N ILE A 130 29.41 -17.08 13.33
CA ILE A 130 28.07 -17.45 13.80
C ILE A 130 27.17 -16.21 13.93
N ILE A 131 27.70 -15.11 14.46
CA ILE A 131 26.97 -13.86 14.73
C ILE A 131 27.65 -12.73 13.93
N PRO A 132 27.33 -12.61 12.62
CA PRO A 132 27.78 -11.47 11.83
C PRO A 132 27.16 -10.20 12.42
N GLY A 133 27.99 -9.39 13.07
CA GLY A 133 27.51 -8.19 13.74
C GLY A 133 26.78 -7.20 12.83
N LYS A 134 25.79 -6.51 13.39
CA LYS A 134 25.07 -5.42 12.72
C LYS A 134 26.01 -4.21 12.51
N LYS A 135 25.83 -3.50 11.40
CA LYS A 135 26.64 -2.34 11.00
C LYS A 135 26.40 -1.14 11.92
N PHE A 136 25.13 -0.90 12.28
CA PHE A 136 24.72 0.24 13.09
C PHE A 136 24.36 -0.18 14.52
N ILE A 137 24.92 0.52 15.51
CA ILE A 137 24.63 0.28 16.94
C ILE A 137 23.13 0.46 17.25
N VAL A 138 22.49 1.43 16.59
CA VAL A 138 21.04 1.67 16.73
C VAL A 138 20.25 0.43 16.31
N ASN A 139 20.64 -0.23 15.21
CA ASN A 139 20.00 -1.46 14.74
C ASN A 139 20.24 -2.62 15.71
N THR A 140 21.43 -2.70 16.33
CA THR A 140 21.69 -3.68 17.39
C THR A 140 20.69 -3.55 18.54
N ILE A 141 20.49 -2.33 19.06
CA ILE A 141 19.57 -2.07 20.17
C ILE A 141 18.12 -2.29 19.73
N PHE A 142 17.76 -1.82 18.54
CA PHE A 142 16.41 -1.98 18.02
C PHE A 142 16.05 -3.47 17.83
N HIS A 143 16.94 -4.27 17.24
CA HIS A 143 16.71 -5.70 17.02
C HIS A 143 16.66 -6.51 18.33
N THR A 144 17.43 -6.15 19.37
CA THR A 144 17.34 -6.85 20.66
C THR A 144 16.01 -6.60 21.36
N VAL A 145 15.54 -5.34 21.37
CA VAL A 145 14.21 -4.99 21.91
C VAL A 145 13.11 -5.68 21.11
N LEU A 146 13.21 -5.65 19.78
CA LEU A 146 12.22 -6.27 18.90
C LEU A 146 12.18 -7.79 19.05
N ALA A 147 13.32 -8.44 19.28
CA ALA A 147 13.37 -9.88 19.55
C ALA A 147 12.67 -10.23 20.87
N GLY A 148 12.88 -9.42 21.92
CA GLY A 148 12.15 -9.55 23.18
C GLY A 148 10.65 -9.40 23.01
N ALA A 149 10.22 -8.37 22.27
CA ALA A 149 8.81 -8.15 21.97
C ALA A 149 8.20 -9.32 21.18
N LEU A 150 8.93 -9.85 20.19
CA LEU A 150 8.48 -10.99 19.39
C LEU A 150 8.36 -12.27 20.24
N CYS A 151 9.34 -12.56 21.09
CA CYS A 151 9.32 -13.73 21.96
C CYS A 151 8.18 -13.66 22.99
N GLY A 152 8.00 -12.50 23.62
CA GLY A 152 6.94 -12.28 24.60
C GLY A 152 5.55 -12.38 23.97
N LEU A 153 5.31 -11.64 22.89
CA LEU A 153 4.03 -11.68 22.19
C LEU A 153 3.78 -13.04 21.50
N GLY A 154 4.83 -13.69 20.99
CA GLY A 154 4.78 -15.04 20.44
C GLY A 154 4.42 -16.09 21.49
N THR A 155 4.95 -15.96 22.72
CA THR A 155 4.55 -16.77 23.87
C THR A 155 3.06 -16.60 24.15
N TRP A 156 2.58 -15.35 24.15
CA TRP A 156 1.17 -15.06 24.40
C TRP A 156 0.26 -15.60 23.30
N TYR A 157 0.71 -15.53 22.05
CA TYR A 157 0.03 -16.04 20.85
C TYR A 157 -0.11 -17.56 20.85
N LEU A 158 0.94 -18.29 21.26
CA LEU A 158 0.98 -19.76 21.24
C LEU A 158 0.54 -20.42 22.55
N LEU A 159 -0.09 -19.72 23.50
CA LEU A 159 -0.54 -20.37 24.74
C LEU A 159 -1.50 -21.54 24.47
N LEU A 160 -1.18 -22.71 25.01
CA LEU A 160 -1.89 -23.96 24.70
C LEU A 160 -3.38 -23.92 25.09
N ASN A 161 -3.73 -23.29 26.21
CA ASN A 161 -5.12 -23.09 26.63
C ASN A 161 -5.92 -22.27 25.61
N ARG A 162 -5.28 -21.24 25.03
CA ARG A 162 -5.89 -20.38 24.01
C ARG A 162 -6.12 -21.16 22.72
N LEU A 163 -5.10 -21.89 22.26
CA LEU A 163 -5.20 -22.74 21.06
C LEU A 163 -6.28 -23.81 21.23
N SER A 164 -6.37 -24.45 22.40
CA SER A 164 -7.40 -25.42 22.72
C SER A 164 -8.80 -24.81 22.70
N SER A 165 -8.96 -23.59 23.23
CA SER A 165 -10.23 -22.85 23.18
C SER A 165 -10.62 -22.44 21.75
N LEU A 166 -9.64 -22.05 20.93
CA LEU A 166 -9.88 -21.56 19.56
C LEU A 166 -10.30 -22.67 18.59
N TYR A 167 -9.76 -23.89 18.75
CA TYR A 167 -10.02 -25.03 17.86
C TYR A 167 -10.91 -26.12 18.45
N ASN A 168 -11.18 -26.08 19.76
CA ASN A 168 -11.90 -27.11 20.50
C ASN A 168 -11.37 -28.54 20.23
N ASN A 169 -10.07 -28.65 19.94
CA ASN A 169 -9.39 -29.90 19.62
C ASN A 169 -7.95 -29.83 20.13
N THR A 170 -7.63 -30.71 21.07
CA THR A 170 -6.31 -30.79 21.71
C THR A 170 -5.20 -31.18 20.74
N GLY A 171 -5.46 -32.09 19.81
CA GLY A 171 -4.48 -32.51 18.80
C GLY A 171 -4.07 -31.36 17.88
N ALA A 172 -5.06 -30.60 17.40
CA ALA A 172 -4.80 -29.42 16.57
C ALA A 172 -4.00 -28.34 17.34
N ALA A 173 -4.35 -28.11 18.61
CA ALA A 173 -3.66 -27.14 19.46
C ALA A 173 -2.17 -27.50 19.68
N VAL A 174 -1.87 -28.78 19.94
CA VAL A 174 -0.48 -29.24 20.13
C VAL A 174 0.33 -29.12 18.84
N MET A 175 -0.26 -29.47 17.69
CA MET A 175 0.41 -29.32 16.39
C MET A 175 0.73 -27.85 16.09
N ILE A 176 -0.24 -26.95 16.29
CA ILE A 176 -0.04 -25.51 16.11
C ILE A 176 1.01 -24.98 17.07
N PHE A 177 1.02 -25.45 18.32
CA PHE A 177 2.03 -25.07 19.31
C PHE A 177 3.45 -25.44 18.86
N VAL A 178 3.68 -26.70 18.49
CA VAL A 178 5.02 -27.18 18.10
C VAL A 178 5.52 -26.48 16.84
N PHE A 179 4.73 -26.49 15.76
CA PHE A 179 5.13 -25.87 14.49
C PHE A 179 5.14 -24.34 14.56
N GLY A 180 4.30 -23.74 15.41
CA GLY A 180 4.30 -22.31 15.69
C GLY A 180 5.61 -21.86 16.35
N TRP A 181 6.11 -22.62 17.33
CA TRP A 181 7.40 -22.32 17.95
C TRP A 181 8.58 -22.43 16.99
N VAL A 182 8.57 -23.45 16.11
CA VAL A 182 9.57 -23.56 15.04
C VAL A 182 9.52 -22.32 14.16
N THR A 183 8.33 -21.85 13.80
CA THR A 183 8.14 -20.63 13.01
C THR A 183 8.70 -19.41 13.73
N LEU A 184 8.41 -19.21 15.02
CA LEU A 184 8.96 -18.10 15.83
C LEU A 184 10.49 -18.13 15.90
N CYS A 185 11.07 -19.31 16.18
CA CYS A 185 12.53 -19.50 16.20
C CYS A 185 13.19 -19.06 14.88
N ILE A 186 12.57 -19.38 13.74
CA ILE A 186 13.07 -18.98 12.41
C ILE A 186 13.10 -17.45 12.24
N GLY A 187 12.08 -16.73 12.72
CA GLY A 187 12.04 -15.27 12.63
C GLY A 187 12.98 -14.58 13.62
N GLU A 188 13.07 -15.08 14.85
CA GLU A 188 13.98 -14.53 15.86
C GLU A 188 15.45 -14.78 15.53
N TYR A 189 15.79 -15.94 14.95
CA TYR A 189 17.14 -16.22 14.49
C TYR A 189 17.62 -15.20 13.46
N SER A 190 16.76 -14.87 12.49
CA SER A 190 17.00 -13.85 11.46
C SER A 190 17.29 -12.47 12.07
N LEU A 191 16.61 -12.14 13.17
CA LEU A 191 16.72 -10.84 13.82
C LEU A 191 18.03 -10.69 14.62
N ILE A 192 18.39 -11.71 15.41
CA ILE A 192 19.51 -11.65 16.36
C ILE A 192 20.84 -12.06 15.72
N ILE A 193 20.84 -13.13 14.93
CA ILE A 193 22.06 -13.86 14.58
C ILE A 193 22.43 -13.58 13.14
N ASN A 194 21.72 -14.21 12.21
CA ASN A 194 21.99 -14.07 10.80
C ASN A 194 20.72 -14.17 9.98
N THR A 195 20.59 -13.32 8.98
CA THR A 195 19.48 -13.34 8.04
C THR A 195 19.74 -14.32 6.92
N ALA A 196 18.76 -15.15 6.60
CA ALA A 196 18.79 -15.94 5.38
C ALA A 196 18.82 -15.04 4.13
N THR A 197 19.37 -15.58 3.04
CA THR A 197 19.15 -15.02 1.72
C THR A 197 17.71 -15.34 1.30
N GLU A 198 16.85 -14.32 1.29
CA GLU A 198 15.47 -14.46 0.84
C GLU A 198 15.42 -14.62 -0.69
N THR A 199 14.43 -15.36 -1.18
CA THR A 199 14.21 -15.53 -2.62
C THR A 199 13.58 -14.31 -3.28
N ALA A 200 12.79 -13.54 -2.51
CA ALA A 200 12.21 -12.27 -2.92
C ALA A 200 13.08 -11.09 -2.44
N ILE A 201 13.89 -10.53 -3.33
CA ILE A 201 14.76 -9.38 -3.04
C ILE A 201 14.27 -8.17 -3.85
N PHE A 202 13.93 -7.08 -3.15
CA PHE A 202 13.53 -5.82 -3.79
C PHE A 202 14.74 -4.92 -4.07
N GLN A 203 15.58 -4.68 -3.06
CA GLN A 203 16.85 -3.97 -3.22
C GLN A 203 18.02 -4.94 -3.05
N ALA A 204 18.91 -4.97 -4.04
CA ALA A 204 20.10 -5.83 -4.01
C ALA A 204 21.09 -5.45 -2.90
N GLN A 205 21.08 -4.20 -2.44
CA GLN A 205 21.94 -3.71 -1.37
C GLN A 205 21.09 -3.32 -0.16
N ASP A 206 21.24 -4.08 0.92
CA ASP A 206 20.62 -3.74 2.20
C ASP A 206 21.43 -2.66 2.93
N THR A 207 21.15 -1.40 2.58
CA THR A 207 21.85 -0.23 3.12
C THR A 207 21.51 0.01 4.58
N TYR A 208 20.25 -0.25 4.97
CA TYR A 208 19.70 0.08 6.29
C TYR A 208 19.47 -1.14 7.20
N GLU A 209 19.82 -2.35 6.74
CA GLU A 209 19.60 -3.62 7.44
C GLU A 209 18.11 -3.88 7.72
N ILE A 210 17.28 -3.70 6.69
CA ILE A 210 15.82 -3.93 6.74
C ILE A 210 15.49 -5.40 6.52
N THR A 211 16.33 -6.15 5.81
CA THR A 211 16.10 -7.59 5.52
C THR A 211 15.85 -8.44 6.78
N PRO A 212 16.55 -8.24 7.92
CA PRO A 212 16.25 -8.96 9.16
C PRO A 212 14.83 -8.80 9.69
N LEU A 213 14.14 -7.71 9.32
CA LEU A 213 12.81 -7.37 9.80
C LEU A 213 11.69 -8.04 9.00
N THR A 214 11.99 -8.67 7.86
CA THR A 214 10.98 -9.25 6.96
C THR A 214 10.14 -10.32 7.65
N ARG A 215 10.78 -11.33 8.23
CA ARG A 215 10.10 -12.43 8.93
C ARG A 215 9.36 -11.96 10.19
N PRO A 216 9.98 -11.18 11.10
CA PRO A 216 9.28 -10.62 12.26
C PRO A 216 8.04 -9.79 11.90
N MET A 217 8.09 -8.98 10.83
CA MET A 217 6.98 -8.12 10.43
C MET A 217 5.70 -8.93 10.14
N TYR A 218 5.82 -10.04 9.40
CA TYR A 218 4.68 -10.93 9.15
C TYR A 218 4.19 -11.61 10.42
N MET A 219 5.07 -12.01 11.34
CA MET A 219 4.66 -12.58 12.62
C MET A 219 3.88 -11.57 13.47
N PHE A 220 4.38 -10.33 13.57
CA PHE A 220 3.68 -9.26 14.27
C PHE A 220 2.31 -8.95 13.65
N ALA A 221 2.17 -9.02 12.32
CA ALA A 221 0.88 -8.85 11.66
C ALA A 221 -0.14 -9.93 12.09
N PHE A 222 0.29 -11.19 12.23
CA PHE A 222 -0.57 -12.29 12.66
C PHE A 222 -0.95 -12.16 14.14
N ILE A 223 0.04 -11.85 14.98
CA ILE A 223 -0.15 -11.58 16.41
C ILE A 223 -1.11 -10.39 16.61
N ALA A 224 -1.01 -9.33 15.81
CA ALA A 224 -1.88 -8.17 15.90
C ALA A 224 -3.36 -8.52 15.67
N VAL A 225 -3.66 -9.44 14.74
CA VAL A 225 -5.04 -9.91 14.51
C VAL A 225 -5.56 -10.73 15.69
N ASP A 226 -4.71 -11.57 16.30
CA ASP A 226 -5.09 -12.30 17.50
C ASP A 226 -5.32 -11.36 18.69
N LEU A 227 -4.47 -10.36 18.90
CA LEU A 227 -4.67 -9.32 19.90
C LEU A 227 -5.98 -8.55 19.65
N ALA A 228 -6.25 -8.17 18.40
CA ALA A 228 -7.50 -7.50 18.04
C ALA A 228 -8.72 -8.37 18.37
N HIS A 229 -8.65 -9.68 18.11
CA HIS A 229 -9.70 -10.61 18.53
C HIS A 229 -9.86 -10.61 20.05
N ARG A 230 -8.77 -10.68 20.81
CA ARG A 230 -8.84 -10.71 22.29
C ARG A 230 -9.55 -9.50 22.86
N PHE A 231 -9.26 -8.31 22.33
CA PHE A 231 -9.87 -7.07 22.80
C PHE A 231 -11.28 -6.83 22.24
N ASN A 232 -11.61 -7.40 21.07
CA ASN A 232 -12.91 -7.26 20.42
C ASN A 232 -13.59 -8.63 20.15
N ALA A 233 -13.81 -9.41 21.21
CA ALA A 233 -14.28 -10.79 21.13
C ALA A 233 -15.72 -10.98 20.58
N THR A 234 -16.44 -9.90 20.28
CA THR A 234 -17.83 -9.93 19.82
C THR A 234 -18.00 -10.14 18.32
N ILE A 235 -16.93 -10.08 17.52
CA ILE A 235 -16.99 -10.14 16.06
C ILE A 235 -16.67 -11.56 15.56
N PRO A 236 -17.64 -12.33 15.04
CA PRO A 236 -17.42 -13.71 14.60
C PRO A 236 -16.47 -13.82 13.41
N ASP A 237 -16.51 -12.86 12.48
CA ASP A 237 -15.61 -12.82 11.32
C ASP A 237 -14.13 -12.70 11.74
N LEU A 238 -13.87 -12.01 12.84
CA LEU A 238 -12.52 -11.82 13.38
C LEU A 238 -11.99 -13.12 14.01
N GLN A 239 -12.86 -13.93 14.61
CA GLN A 239 -12.52 -15.26 15.10
C GLN A 239 -12.12 -16.18 13.95
N GLN A 240 -12.89 -16.20 12.86
CA GLN A 240 -12.59 -17.03 11.70
C GLN A 240 -11.28 -16.59 11.02
N ALA A 241 -11.04 -15.28 10.89
CA ALA A 241 -9.78 -14.75 10.40
C ALA A 241 -8.61 -15.18 11.30
N ASN A 242 -8.77 -15.11 12.63
CA ASN A 242 -7.74 -15.53 13.57
C ASN A 242 -7.41 -17.03 13.45
N GLN A 243 -8.42 -17.90 13.32
CA GLN A 243 -8.22 -19.33 13.07
C GLN A 243 -7.43 -19.55 11.77
N ALA A 244 -7.87 -18.95 10.66
CA ALA A 244 -7.18 -19.09 9.38
C ALA A 244 -5.71 -18.63 9.47
N LEU A 245 -5.44 -17.51 10.15
CA LEU A 245 -4.08 -16.99 10.33
C LEU A 245 -3.21 -17.91 11.18
N HIS A 246 -3.73 -18.53 12.25
CA HIS A 246 -2.95 -19.52 13.02
C HIS A 246 -2.54 -20.73 12.18
N ILE A 247 -3.37 -21.16 11.23
CA ILE A 247 -3.01 -22.24 10.28
C ILE A 247 -1.95 -21.74 9.31
N ILE A 248 -2.17 -20.57 8.69
CA ILE A 248 -1.22 -19.99 7.74
C ILE A 248 0.14 -19.70 8.40
N PHE A 249 0.14 -19.38 9.70
CA PHE A 249 1.34 -19.12 10.49
C PHE A 249 2.33 -20.28 10.41
N LEU A 250 1.83 -21.53 10.45
CA LEU A 250 2.67 -22.74 10.34
C LEU A 250 3.38 -22.86 8.99
N PHE A 251 2.79 -22.29 7.95
CA PHE A 251 3.32 -22.31 6.59
C PHE A 251 4.16 -21.09 6.24
N LEU A 252 4.32 -20.11 7.14
CA LEU A 252 5.16 -18.94 6.91
C LEU A 252 6.60 -19.29 6.46
N PRO A 253 7.29 -20.29 7.06
CA PRO A 253 8.61 -20.70 6.59
C PRO A 253 8.63 -21.13 5.12
N LEU A 254 7.58 -21.81 4.67
CA LEU A 254 7.43 -22.22 3.28
C LEU A 254 7.12 -21.00 2.38
N LEU A 255 6.25 -20.10 2.82
CA LEU A 255 5.90 -18.90 2.06
C LEU A 255 7.09 -17.95 1.88
N TRP A 256 7.96 -17.82 2.88
CA TRP A 256 9.24 -17.11 2.76
C TRP A 256 10.18 -17.81 1.79
N ALA A 257 10.37 -19.13 1.94
CA ALA A 257 11.25 -19.89 1.06
C ALA A 257 10.82 -19.82 -0.42
N LEU A 258 9.52 -19.84 -0.69
CA LEU A 258 8.96 -19.72 -2.04
C LEU A 258 8.96 -18.28 -2.58
N GLY A 259 9.25 -17.27 -1.75
CA GLY A 259 9.24 -15.86 -2.17
C GLY A 259 7.84 -15.33 -2.50
N ILE A 260 6.79 -15.97 -1.96
CA ILE A 260 5.40 -15.52 -2.12
C ILE A 260 5.16 -14.26 -1.30
N LEU A 261 5.82 -14.17 -0.15
CA LEU A 261 5.80 -12.98 0.71
C LEU A 261 6.85 -11.99 0.24
N SER A 262 6.44 -10.74 0.08
CA SER A 262 7.31 -9.65 -0.36
C SER A 262 8.20 -9.16 0.79
N PRO A 263 9.35 -8.56 0.50
CA PRO A 263 10.15 -7.93 1.54
C PRO A 263 9.45 -6.66 2.06
N VAL A 264 9.78 -6.26 3.29
CA VAL A 264 9.08 -5.19 4.04
C VAL A 264 9.18 -3.85 3.37
N ASP A 265 10.34 -3.53 2.79
CA ASP A 265 10.58 -2.33 2.02
C ASP A 265 9.64 -2.23 0.81
N ALA A 266 9.45 -3.32 0.08
CA ALA A 266 8.51 -3.39 -1.04
C ALA A 266 7.06 -3.25 -0.56
N VAL A 267 6.64 -4.00 0.46
CA VAL A 267 5.26 -3.95 0.99
C VAL A 267 4.92 -2.56 1.48
N PHE A 268 5.83 -1.92 2.23
CA PHE A 268 5.60 -0.60 2.80
C PHE A 268 5.54 0.48 1.72
N LEU A 269 6.52 0.53 0.82
CA LEU A 269 6.54 1.53 -0.27
C LEU A 269 5.36 1.34 -1.22
N TRP A 270 5.07 0.10 -1.62
CA TRP A 270 3.92 -0.20 -2.44
C TRP A 270 2.62 0.16 -1.72
N GLY A 271 2.47 -0.25 -0.46
CA GLY A 271 1.27 0.03 0.34
C GLY A 271 1.02 1.53 0.54
N MET A 272 2.07 2.31 0.78
CA MET A 272 2.01 3.76 0.83
C MET A 272 1.55 4.36 -0.51
N GLU A 273 2.11 3.89 -1.63
CA GLU A 273 1.72 4.36 -2.95
C GLU A 273 0.27 3.99 -3.28
N GLN A 274 -0.15 2.75 -3.00
CA GLN A 274 -1.54 2.33 -3.21
C GLN A 274 -2.51 3.15 -2.36
N THR A 275 -2.15 3.44 -1.11
CA THR A 275 -2.97 4.25 -0.21
C THR A 275 -3.01 5.70 -0.66
N LEU A 276 -1.89 6.26 -1.12
CA LEU A 276 -1.81 7.61 -1.67
C LEU A 276 -2.68 7.75 -2.92
N VAL A 277 -2.53 6.84 -3.89
CA VAL A 277 -3.22 6.90 -5.18
C VAL A 277 -4.71 6.62 -5.04
N PHE A 278 -5.05 5.47 -4.47
CA PHE A 278 -6.44 5.01 -4.44
C PHE A 278 -7.22 5.51 -3.23
N GLY A 279 -6.55 5.66 -2.08
CA GLY A 279 -7.18 6.10 -0.83
C GLY A 279 -7.27 7.61 -0.70
N LEU A 280 -6.19 8.33 -1.04
CA LEU A 280 -6.06 9.78 -0.83
C LEU A 280 -6.09 10.60 -2.12
N GLY A 281 -6.24 9.95 -3.28
CA GLY A 281 -6.44 10.60 -4.57
C GLY A 281 -5.20 11.30 -5.15
N GLY A 282 -4.00 10.85 -4.77
CA GLY A 282 -2.73 11.34 -5.31
C GLY A 282 -2.27 10.65 -6.59
N SER A 283 -1.16 11.12 -7.15
CA SER A 283 -0.50 10.49 -8.29
C SER A 283 0.60 9.52 -7.84
N ALA A 284 0.98 8.59 -8.72
CA ALA A 284 2.13 7.71 -8.53
C ALA A 284 3.43 8.55 -8.42
N MET A 285 4.33 8.14 -7.53
CA MET A 285 5.49 8.95 -7.14
C MET A 285 6.78 8.31 -7.65
N SER A 286 7.60 9.09 -8.33
CA SER A 286 8.84 8.58 -8.95
C SER A 286 9.98 8.32 -7.97
N THR A 287 9.94 8.89 -6.75
CA THR A 287 10.97 8.70 -5.73
C THR A 287 10.39 8.42 -4.36
N ASN A 288 11.09 7.61 -3.56
CA ASN A 288 10.66 7.22 -2.21
C ASN A 288 10.45 8.42 -1.28
N ILE A 289 11.32 9.43 -1.35
CA ILE A 289 11.22 10.64 -0.52
C ILE A 289 9.96 11.44 -0.88
N ARG A 290 9.69 11.62 -2.19
CA ARG A 290 8.47 12.31 -2.65
C ARG A 290 7.22 11.53 -2.23
N LEU A 291 7.26 10.20 -2.31
CA LEU A 291 6.18 9.34 -1.84
C LEU A 291 5.91 9.55 -0.35
N VAL A 292 6.93 9.50 0.51
CA VAL A 292 6.78 9.69 1.95
C VAL A 292 6.23 11.08 2.29
N VAL A 293 6.80 12.13 1.72
CA VAL A 293 6.33 13.51 1.96
C VAL A 293 4.89 13.68 1.49
N MET A 294 4.57 13.25 0.26
CA MET A 294 3.22 13.41 -0.26
C MET A 294 2.20 12.59 0.51
N PHE A 295 2.55 11.38 0.91
CA PHE A 295 1.72 10.54 1.76
C PHE A 295 1.44 11.22 3.11
N LEU A 296 2.47 11.67 3.83
CA LEU A 296 2.33 12.31 5.13
C LEU A 296 1.47 13.58 5.07
N VAL A 297 1.69 14.44 4.07
CA VAL A 297 0.88 15.65 3.87
C VAL A 297 -0.58 15.27 3.58
N SER A 298 -0.82 14.26 2.74
CA SER A 298 -2.17 13.82 2.38
C SER A 298 -2.93 13.20 3.57
N VAL A 299 -2.24 12.38 4.37
CA VAL A 299 -2.77 11.84 5.63
C VAL A 299 -3.04 12.97 6.61
N GLY A 300 -2.16 13.95 6.70
CA GLY A 300 -2.34 15.15 7.51
C GLY A 300 -3.61 15.93 7.15
N VAL A 301 -3.96 16.03 5.86
CA VAL A 301 -5.23 16.64 5.42
C VAL A 301 -6.43 15.81 5.87
N ALA A 302 -6.39 14.48 5.72
CA ALA A 302 -7.48 13.62 6.18
C ALA A 302 -7.68 13.71 7.72
N ILE A 303 -6.58 13.71 8.48
CA ILE A 303 -6.60 13.89 9.95
C ILE A 303 -7.10 15.29 10.31
N GLY A 304 -6.60 16.34 9.66
CA GLY A 304 -7.06 17.71 9.87
C GLY A 304 -8.56 17.86 9.64
N THR A 305 -9.08 17.23 8.58
CA THR A 305 -10.50 17.20 8.26
C THR A 305 -11.32 16.55 9.38
N TYR A 306 -10.80 15.51 10.03
CA TYR A 306 -11.48 14.84 11.14
C TYR A 306 -11.67 15.75 12.35
N PHE A 307 -10.73 16.66 12.63
CA PHE A 307 -10.79 17.51 13.82
C PHE A 307 -11.58 18.82 13.62
N ILE A 308 -12.00 19.15 12.40
CA ILE A 308 -12.77 20.37 12.14
C ILE A 308 -14.23 20.17 12.57
N PRO A 309 -14.77 20.95 13.53
CA PRO A 309 -16.12 20.76 14.08
C PRO A 309 -17.23 21.41 13.24
N SER A 310 -16.89 22.02 12.09
CA SER A 310 -17.82 22.74 11.21
C SER A 310 -17.86 22.11 9.83
N SER A 311 -19.07 21.80 9.32
CA SER A 311 -19.25 21.25 7.97
C SER A 311 -18.78 22.21 6.88
N LEU A 312 -19.02 23.52 7.05
CA LEU A 312 -18.49 24.56 6.17
C LEU A 312 -16.96 24.58 6.22
N GLY A 313 -16.39 24.47 7.42
CA GLY A 313 -14.93 24.40 7.61
C GLY A 313 -14.32 23.19 6.91
N VAL A 314 -14.96 22.01 7.02
CA VAL A 314 -14.55 20.78 6.33
C VAL A 314 -14.56 20.99 4.82
N VAL A 315 -15.66 21.50 4.24
CA VAL A 315 -15.78 21.71 2.79
C VAL A 315 -14.73 22.69 2.27
N LEU A 316 -14.54 23.84 2.93
CA LEU A 316 -13.55 24.83 2.52
C LEU A 316 -12.12 24.27 2.65
N PHE A 317 -11.83 23.58 3.75
CA PHE A 317 -10.53 22.99 3.99
C PHE A 317 -10.19 21.90 2.95
N THR A 318 -11.10 20.95 2.70
CA THR A 318 -10.87 19.87 1.74
C THR A 318 -10.82 20.39 0.30
N THR A 319 -11.62 21.40 -0.05
CA THR A 319 -11.57 22.05 -1.37
C THR A 319 -10.23 22.76 -1.58
N GLY A 320 -9.80 23.56 -0.61
CA GLY A 320 -8.55 24.31 -0.69
C GLY A 320 -7.32 23.39 -0.72
N MET A 321 -7.24 22.45 0.22
CA MET A 321 -6.14 21.49 0.28
C MET A 321 -6.14 20.53 -0.92
N GLY A 322 -7.30 20.11 -1.40
CA GLY A 322 -7.44 19.30 -2.60
C GLY A 322 -6.86 19.99 -3.84
N PHE A 323 -7.11 21.30 -4.00
CA PHE A 323 -6.52 22.10 -5.07
C PHE A 323 -5.01 22.26 -4.90
N ILE A 324 -4.54 22.69 -3.71
CA ILE A 324 -3.12 22.92 -3.43
C ILE A 324 -2.30 21.65 -3.67
N LEU A 325 -2.77 20.49 -3.20
CA LEU A 325 -2.08 19.20 -3.39
C LEU A 325 -2.15 18.66 -4.82
N SER A 326 -2.92 19.31 -5.69
CA SER A 326 -3.03 18.97 -7.11
C SER A 326 -2.11 19.82 -8.01
N LEU A 327 -1.49 20.86 -7.45
CA LEU A 327 -0.55 21.70 -8.19
C LEU A 327 0.80 21.00 -8.38
N ASP A 328 1.40 21.15 -9.56
CA ASP A 328 2.74 20.68 -9.84
C ASP A 328 3.79 21.73 -9.41
N PHE A 329 4.30 21.57 -8.19
CA PHE A 329 5.34 22.44 -7.65
C PHE A 329 6.75 22.15 -8.19
N SER A 330 6.95 21.12 -9.04
CA SER A 330 8.28 20.79 -9.58
C SER A 330 8.87 21.94 -10.41
N GLN A 331 8.01 22.76 -11.02
CA GLN A 331 8.40 23.96 -11.77
C GLN A 331 8.83 25.11 -10.85
N VAL A 332 8.30 25.17 -9.63
CA VAL A 332 8.66 26.17 -8.60
C VAL A 332 10.05 25.87 -8.03
N GLU A 333 10.40 24.58 -7.86
CA GLU A 333 11.74 24.15 -7.43
C GLU A 333 12.84 24.60 -8.41
N LEU A 334 12.56 24.50 -9.72
CA LEU A 334 13.47 24.97 -10.77
C LEU A 334 13.65 26.50 -10.75
N MET A 335 12.59 27.25 -10.44
CA MET A 335 12.65 28.71 -10.32
C MET A 335 13.49 29.15 -9.11
N PHE A 336 13.34 28.49 -7.97
CA PHE A 336 14.18 28.76 -6.78
C PHE A 336 15.64 28.43 -7.05
N ARG A 337 15.93 27.27 -7.66
CA ARG A 337 17.30 26.91 -8.07
C ARG A 337 17.89 27.86 -9.10
N SER A 338 17.09 28.40 -10.02
CA SER A 338 17.53 29.41 -10.99
C SER A 338 17.76 30.78 -10.35
N CYS A 339 17.08 31.11 -9.26
CA CYS A 339 17.27 32.37 -8.53
C CYS A 339 18.53 32.33 -7.65
N CYS A 340 18.99 31.13 -7.30
CA CYS A 340 20.16 30.89 -6.43
C CYS A 340 21.42 30.41 -7.17
N ARG A 341 21.39 30.22 -8.50
CA ARG A 341 22.54 29.78 -9.30
C ARG A 341 23.06 30.88 -10.23
N SER A 342 24.36 30.86 -10.50
CA SER A 342 25.05 31.78 -11.39
C SER A 342 24.52 31.69 -12.84
N PRO A 343 24.60 32.80 -13.62
CA PRO A 343 24.03 32.91 -14.96
C PRO A 343 24.51 31.88 -15.98
N ASP A 344 25.67 31.24 -15.75
CA ASP A 344 26.24 30.25 -16.68
C ASP A 344 25.49 28.92 -16.69
N ALA A 345 24.81 28.55 -15.60
CA ALA A 345 24.00 27.31 -15.51
C ALA A 345 22.60 27.45 -16.14
N GLN A 346 22.27 28.63 -16.68
CA GLN A 346 20.96 28.98 -17.22
C GLN A 346 20.81 28.65 -18.71
N ALA A 347 21.92 28.40 -19.41
CA ALA A 347 21.95 28.06 -20.83
C ALA A 347 21.47 26.62 -21.11
N ASP A 348 21.90 25.64 -20.29
CA ASP A 348 21.56 24.22 -20.46
C ASP A 348 20.11 23.87 -20.10
N LEU A 349 19.39 24.76 -19.39
CA LEU A 349 18.00 24.51 -18.97
C LEU A 349 16.96 24.89 -20.04
N ARG A 350 17.37 25.48 -21.17
CA ARG A 350 16.46 25.99 -22.20
C ARG A 350 15.87 24.91 -23.13
N ASP A 351 16.43 23.70 -23.14
CA ASP A 351 16.10 22.66 -24.12
C ASP A 351 15.18 21.53 -23.61
N MET A 352 14.51 21.70 -22.47
CA MET A 352 13.54 20.71 -21.98
C MET A 352 12.15 20.79 -22.67
N PRO A 353 11.47 19.63 -22.87
CA PRO A 353 10.26 19.54 -23.67
C PRO A 353 9.07 20.23 -23.01
N ARG A 354 8.41 21.08 -23.79
CA ARG A 354 7.33 22.00 -23.41
C ARG A 354 6.00 21.27 -23.22
N SER A 355 5.73 20.84 -21.99
CA SER A 355 4.36 20.53 -21.55
C SER A 355 3.69 21.85 -21.12
N LEU A 356 2.77 22.35 -21.97
CA LEU A 356 2.15 23.68 -21.94
C LEU A 356 3.16 24.84 -21.95
N GLY A 357 3.37 25.43 -23.12
CA GLY A 357 4.24 26.59 -23.33
C GLY A 357 3.74 27.88 -22.68
N TRP A 358 3.64 27.92 -21.36
CA TRP A 358 3.50 29.13 -20.56
C TRP A 358 4.67 29.09 -19.55
N ARG A 359 5.45 30.17 -19.52
CA ARG A 359 6.56 30.29 -18.58
C ARG A 359 5.95 30.57 -17.22
N LEU A 360 6.21 29.70 -16.24
CA LEU A 360 5.86 29.93 -14.84
C LEU A 360 6.34 31.33 -14.42
N GLY A 361 5.40 32.26 -14.46
CA GLY A 361 5.60 33.67 -14.19
C GLY A 361 4.49 34.15 -13.26
N TRP A 362 4.64 35.36 -12.73
CA TRP A 362 3.71 35.93 -11.73
C TRP A 362 2.24 35.86 -12.18
N LYS A 363 1.98 35.89 -13.49
CA LYS A 363 0.64 35.76 -14.08
C LYS A 363 -0.01 34.40 -13.80
N GLU A 364 0.74 33.30 -13.82
CA GLU A 364 0.20 31.96 -13.54
C GLU A 364 -0.16 31.81 -12.06
N PHE A 365 0.65 32.39 -11.16
CA PHE A 365 0.31 32.44 -9.75
C PHE A 365 -1.04 33.13 -9.50
N PHE A 366 -1.28 34.29 -10.13
CA PHE A 366 -2.57 34.97 -10.02
C PHE A 366 -3.72 34.14 -10.63
N ILE A 367 -3.49 33.38 -11.70
CA ILE A 367 -4.49 32.47 -12.26
C ILE A 367 -4.83 31.35 -11.26
N TYR A 368 -3.83 30.69 -10.67
CA TYR A 368 -4.10 29.66 -9.66
C TYR A 368 -4.77 30.21 -8.41
N LEU A 369 -4.37 31.41 -7.96
CA LEU A 369 -5.01 32.08 -6.82
C LEU A 369 -6.47 32.43 -7.12
N THR A 370 -6.77 32.98 -8.31
CA THR A 370 -8.15 33.30 -8.70
C THR A 370 -9.01 32.05 -8.83
N VAL A 371 -8.49 30.96 -9.39
CA VAL A 371 -9.20 29.67 -9.44
C VAL A 371 -9.46 29.11 -8.04
N LEU A 372 -8.48 29.16 -7.14
CA LEU A 372 -8.63 28.73 -5.76
C LEU A 372 -9.71 29.54 -5.02
N LEU A 373 -9.65 30.86 -5.11
CA LEU A 373 -10.65 31.74 -4.48
C LEU A 373 -12.05 31.50 -5.04
N ALA A 374 -12.17 31.29 -6.36
CA ALA A 374 -13.44 30.97 -6.98
C ALA A 374 -13.99 29.60 -6.51
N ALA A 375 -13.14 28.58 -6.42
CA ALA A 375 -13.52 27.26 -5.93
C ALA A 375 -13.97 27.29 -4.46
N LEU A 376 -13.27 28.03 -3.60
CA LEU A 376 -13.65 28.22 -2.20
C LEU A 376 -14.96 28.99 -2.06
N ALA A 377 -15.13 30.06 -2.85
CA ALA A 377 -16.35 30.85 -2.85
C ALA A 377 -17.56 30.01 -3.31
N GLU A 378 -17.43 29.26 -4.41
CA GLU A 378 -18.48 28.36 -4.89
C GLU A 378 -18.83 27.31 -3.83
N ALA A 379 -17.84 26.59 -3.31
CA ALA A 379 -18.06 25.53 -2.32
C ALA A 379 -18.74 26.07 -1.05
N GLY A 380 -18.27 27.23 -0.56
CA GLY A 380 -18.83 27.87 0.63
C GLY A 380 -20.27 28.36 0.43
N LEU A 381 -20.55 29.03 -0.69
CA LEU A 381 -21.89 29.53 -1.01
C LEU A 381 -22.87 28.38 -1.22
N LEU A 382 -22.49 27.36 -2.01
CA LEU A 382 -23.36 26.21 -2.28
C LEU A 382 -23.61 25.39 -1.01
N HIS A 383 -22.62 25.22 -0.14
CA HIS A 383 -22.84 24.56 1.14
C HIS A 383 -23.77 25.39 2.04
N HIS A 384 -23.55 26.70 2.15
CA HIS A 384 -24.36 27.54 3.03
C HIS A 384 -25.84 27.59 2.60
N PHE A 385 -26.11 27.73 1.31
CA PHE A 385 -27.49 27.87 0.78
C PHE A 385 -28.14 26.53 0.38
N GLY A 386 -27.35 25.51 0.05
CA GLY A 386 -27.83 24.25 -0.52
C GLY A 386 -28.19 23.16 0.49
N THR A 387 -27.76 23.27 1.75
CA THR A 387 -27.91 22.20 2.77
C THR A 387 -29.36 22.02 3.28
N ILE A 388 -30.32 22.82 2.79
CA ILE A 388 -31.69 22.92 3.35
C ILE A 388 -32.72 22.03 2.61
N SER A 389 -32.39 21.36 1.51
CA SER A 389 -33.41 20.61 0.73
C SER A 389 -33.40 19.10 0.97
N GLU A 390 -34.54 18.56 1.39
CA GLU A 390 -34.88 17.14 1.30
C GLU A 390 -34.69 16.63 -0.14
N THR A 391 -34.34 15.34 -0.27
CA THR A 391 -34.05 14.64 -1.53
C THR A 391 -35.30 14.52 -2.41
N SER A 392 -35.68 15.64 -3.05
CA SER A 392 -36.72 15.71 -4.06
C SER A 392 -36.12 15.78 -5.47
N ALA A 393 -36.92 15.45 -6.49
CA ALA A 393 -36.50 15.52 -7.89
C ALA A 393 -36.09 16.94 -8.35
N SER A 394 -36.52 17.97 -7.61
CA SER A 394 -36.19 19.38 -7.83
C SER A 394 -35.14 19.92 -6.85
N SER A 395 -34.49 19.06 -6.05
CA SER A 395 -33.44 19.49 -5.13
C SER A 395 -32.24 20.07 -5.89
N PRO A 396 -31.53 21.08 -5.33
CA PRO A 396 -30.33 21.65 -5.95
C PRO A 396 -29.27 20.59 -6.30
N GLN A 397 -29.12 19.56 -5.46
CA GLN A 397 -28.20 18.45 -5.72
C GLN A 397 -28.63 17.57 -6.91
N ALA A 398 -29.93 17.36 -7.14
CA ALA A 398 -30.44 16.66 -8.32
C ALA A 398 -30.19 17.47 -9.60
N ILE A 399 -30.33 18.80 -9.55
CA ILE A 399 -30.02 19.69 -10.68
C ILE A 399 -28.53 19.56 -11.06
N ILE A 400 -27.62 19.65 -10.09
CA ILE A 400 -26.18 19.45 -10.36
C ILE A 400 -25.90 18.04 -10.88
N SER A 401 -26.62 17.03 -10.39
CA SER A 401 -26.50 15.65 -10.90
C SER A 401 -26.79 15.56 -12.40
N TYR A 402 -27.85 16.22 -12.88
CA TYR A 402 -28.14 16.31 -14.32
C TYR A 402 -27.08 17.10 -15.09
N ILE A 403 -26.53 18.18 -14.50
CA ILE A 403 -25.43 18.94 -15.09
C ILE A 403 -24.20 18.05 -15.26
N LEU A 404 -23.79 17.27 -14.25
CA LEU A 404 -22.67 16.34 -14.35
C LEU A 404 -22.88 15.28 -15.44
N ILE A 405 -24.08 14.71 -15.54
CA ILE A 405 -24.42 13.73 -16.59
C ILE A 405 -24.27 14.38 -17.97
N SER A 406 -24.81 15.59 -18.16
CA SER A 406 -24.72 16.30 -19.44
C SER A 406 -23.27 16.69 -19.79
N LEU A 407 -22.47 17.14 -18.82
CA LEU A 407 -21.05 17.43 -19.00
C LEU A 407 -20.27 16.18 -19.43
N LEU A 408 -20.56 15.02 -18.84
CA LEU A 408 -19.93 13.75 -19.23
C LEU A 408 -20.29 13.38 -20.67
N VAL A 409 -21.56 13.48 -21.04
CA VAL A 409 -22.03 13.17 -22.41
C VAL A 409 -21.41 14.12 -23.44
N VAL A 410 -21.41 15.43 -23.16
CA VAL A 410 -20.85 16.44 -24.07
C VAL A 410 -19.33 16.28 -24.20
N SER A 411 -18.61 16.10 -23.09
CA SER A 411 -17.16 15.88 -23.11
C SER A 411 -16.77 14.58 -23.81
N TRP A 412 -17.60 13.54 -23.70
CA TRP A 412 -17.47 12.30 -24.45
C TRP A 412 -17.68 12.51 -25.95
N ILE A 413 -18.77 13.16 -26.37
CA ILE A 413 -19.03 13.46 -27.79
C ILE A 413 -17.86 14.26 -28.40
N LEU A 414 -17.37 15.28 -27.69
CA LEU A 414 -16.23 16.07 -28.16
C LEU A 414 -14.94 15.24 -28.28
N ARG A 415 -14.74 14.25 -27.39
CA ARG A 415 -13.63 13.30 -27.46
C ARG A 415 -13.73 12.42 -28.71
N GLU A 416 -14.90 11.87 -29.00
CA GLU A 416 -15.15 11.04 -30.20
C GLU A 416 -14.95 11.85 -31.49
N ILE A 417 -15.40 13.11 -31.54
CA ILE A 417 -15.19 14.01 -32.68
C ILE A 417 -13.69 14.27 -32.94
N GLN A 418 -12.85 14.24 -31.90
CA GLN A 418 -11.40 14.44 -32.02
C GLN A 418 -10.64 13.16 -32.41
N GLY A 419 -11.22 11.98 -32.18
CA GLY A 419 -10.61 10.69 -32.49
C GLY A 419 -10.54 10.41 -33.99
N ALA A 420 -9.58 9.60 -34.43
CA ALA A 420 -9.51 9.16 -35.84
C ALA A 420 -10.68 8.20 -36.22
N TYR A 421 -11.27 7.56 -35.23
CA TYR A 421 -12.41 6.65 -35.36
C TYR A 421 -13.50 7.04 -34.35
N ILE A 422 -14.76 6.85 -34.73
CA ILE A 422 -15.97 7.08 -33.92
C ILE A 422 -16.58 5.72 -33.58
N PHE A 423 -17.31 5.64 -32.45
CA PHE A 423 -18.06 4.46 -32.04
C PHE A 423 -17.14 3.25 -31.91
N TYR A 424 -16.22 3.30 -30.95
CA TYR A 424 -15.42 2.13 -30.57
C TYR A 424 -14.52 1.59 -31.70
N GLY A 425 -14.07 2.45 -32.62
CA GLY A 425 -13.21 2.03 -33.72
C GLY A 425 -13.96 1.46 -34.93
N VAL A 426 -15.29 1.33 -34.85
CA VAL A 426 -16.10 0.68 -35.90
C VAL A 426 -16.19 1.56 -37.15
N PHE A 427 -16.28 2.87 -36.97
CA PHE A 427 -16.40 3.81 -38.09
C PHE A 427 -15.23 4.79 -38.10
N ARG A 428 -14.65 5.03 -39.28
CA ARG A 428 -13.68 6.12 -39.45
C ARG A 428 -14.38 7.46 -39.28
N ASN A 429 -13.76 8.37 -38.54
CA ASN A 429 -14.32 9.69 -38.27
C ASN A 429 -14.34 10.54 -39.57
N PRO A 430 -15.51 11.01 -40.05
CA PRO A 430 -15.60 11.85 -41.24
C PRO A 430 -15.02 13.27 -41.04
N PHE A 431 -14.93 13.73 -39.79
CA PHE A 431 -14.34 15.01 -39.40
C PHE A 431 -12.81 14.96 -39.33
N TYR A 432 -12.22 13.77 -39.26
CA TYR A 432 -10.77 13.59 -39.24
C TYR A 432 -10.19 13.71 -40.66
N PRO A 433 -9.10 14.48 -40.87
CA PRO A 433 -8.55 14.68 -42.21
C PRO A 433 -7.95 13.38 -42.79
N GLN A 434 -8.40 12.99 -43.98
CA GLN A 434 -8.05 11.70 -44.61
C GLN A 434 -6.81 11.77 -45.52
N GLN A 435 -6.55 12.92 -46.16
CA GLN A 435 -5.46 13.07 -47.15
C GLN A 435 -4.92 14.51 -47.18
N ILE A 436 -3.60 14.68 -47.33
CA ILE A 436 -2.90 15.98 -47.43
C ILE A 436 -3.06 16.62 -48.82
N ARG A 437 -3.60 15.89 -49.80
CA ARG A 437 -3.71 16.33 -51.21
C ARG A 437 -4.44 17.67 -51.41
N ASN A 438 -5.38 18.03 -50.55
CA ASN A 438 -6.04 19.34 -50.58
C ASN A 438 -5.80 20.12 -49.27
N LEU A 439 -4.75 20.94 -49.27
CA LEU A 439 -4.30 21.70 -48.10
C LEU A 439 -5.37 22.63 -47.52
N LYS A 440 -6.29 23.16 -48.34
CA LYS A 440 -7.36 24.06 -47.86
C LYS A 440 -8.40 23.30 -47.02
N VAL A 441 -8.87 22.15 -47.52
CA VAL A 441 -9.85 21.29 -46.81
C VAL A 441 -9.22 20.68 -45.56
N PHE A 442 -7.94 20.29 -45.64
CA PHE A 442 -7.17 19.79 -44.49
C PHE A 442 -7.09 20.84 -43.37
N LYS A 443 -6.67 22.08 -43.69
CA LYS A 443 -6.57 23.17 -42.71
C LYS A 443 -7.93 23.55 -42.10
N GLN A 444 -9.00 23.54 -42.89
CA GLN A 444 -10.36 23.83 -42.40
C GLN A 444 -10.84 22.78 -41.40
N LYS A 445 -10.70 21.48 -41.72
CA LYS A 445 -11.05 20.38 -40.82
C LYS A 445 -10.19 20.37 -39.55
N GLN A 446 -8.88 20.59 -39.69
CA GLN A 446 -7.95 20.70 -38.58
C GLN A 446 -8.30 21.87 -37.64
N SER A 447 -8.69 23.03 -38.18
CA SER A 447 -9.14 24.16 -37.38
C SER A 447 -10.43 23.85 -36.60
N GLY A 448 -11.37 23.13 -37.22
CA GLY A 448 -12.58 22.65 -36.53
C GLY A 448 -12.28 21.71 -35.36
N LEU A 449 -11.38 20.73 -35.58
CA LEU A 449 -10.92 19.81 -34.54
C LEU A 449 -10.17 20.54 -33.41
N MET A 450 -9.34 21.53 -33.74
CA MET A 450 -8.65 22.37 -32.76
C MET A 450 -9.63 23.17 -31.90
N LYS A 451 -10.69 23.75 -32.50
CA LYS A 451 -11.75 24.45 -31.75
C LYS A 451 -12.48 23.49 -30.82
N ALA A 452 -12.86 22.30 -31.30
CA ALA A 452 -13.47 21.27 -30.46
C ALA A 452 -12.52 20.83 -29.32
N GLY A 453 -11.21 20.75 -29.59
CA GLY A 453 -10.14 20.51 -28.63
C GLY A 453 -10.13 21.52 -27.50
N ILE A 454 -10.15 22.81 -27.85
CA ILE A 454 -10.17 23.92 -26.90
C ILE A 454 -11.45 23.89 -26.05
N VAL A 455 -12.61 23.70 -26.66
CA VAL A 455 -13.90 23.62 -25.94
C VAL A 455 -13.90 22.45 -24.96
N ARG A 456 -13.49 21.25 -25.40
CA ARG A 456 -13.36 20.07 -24.54
C ARG A 456 -12.43 20.35 -23.36
N ARG A 457 -11.29 20.99 -23.62
CA ARG A 457 -10.31 21.32 -22.59
C ARG A 457 -10.85 22.31 -21.57
N LEU A 458 -11.61 23.32 -21.99
CA LEU A 458 -12.29 24.25 -21.08
C LEU A 458 -13.34 23.52 -20.23
N LEU A 459 -14.15 22.66 -20.85
CA LEU A 459 -15.17 21.89 -20.15
C LEU A 459 -14.56 20.97 -19.09
N ILE A 460 -13.47 20.27 -19.43
CA ILE A 460 -12.84 19.31 -18.51
C ILE A 460 -11.99 20.02 -17.48
N ASN A 461 -11.18 21.01 -17.83
CA ASN A 461 -10.23 21.59 -16.87
C ASN A 461 -10.81 22.73 -16.02
N LEU A 462 -11.95 23.31 -16.42
CA LEU A 462 -12.55 24.44 -15.71
C LEU A 462 -14.00 24.17 -15.31
N VAL A 463 -14.89 23.78 -16.24
CA VAL A 463 -16.32 23.67 -15.91
C VAL A 463 -16.63 22.45 -15.03
N SER A 464 -16.02 21.30 -15.35
CA SER A 464 -16.30 20.03 -14.65
C SER A 464 -15.84 20.02 -13.18
N PRO A 465 -14.66 20.54 -12.82
CA PRO A 465 -14.22 20.63 -11.43
C PRO A 465 -15.19 21.45 -10.56
N PHE A 466 -15.64 22.61 -11.04
CA PHE A 466 -16.59 23.47 -10.33
C PHE A 466 -17.95 22.77 -10.13
N ALA A 467 -18.48 22.13 -11.18
CA ALA A 467 -19.71 21.33 -11.06
C ALA A 467 -19.58 20.17 -10.05
N MET A 468 -18.42 19.51 -10.00
CA MET A 468 -18.15 18.44 -9.03
C MET A 468 -17.98 18.95 -7.60
N ILE A 469 -17.33 20.11 -7.42
CA ILE A 469 -17.24 20.82 -6.14
C ILE A 469 -18.64 21.13 -5.63
N GLY A 470 -19.52 21.67 -6.48
CA GLY A 470 -20.90 21.94 -6.11
C GLY A 470 -21.66 20.69 -5.68
N PHE A 471 -21.47 19.56 -6.37
CA PHE A 471 -22.09 18.29 -5.98
C PHE A 471 -21.62 17.79 -4.60
N LEU A 472 -20.32 17.87 -4.32
CA LEU A 472 -19.73 17.42 -3.05
C LEU A 472 -20.06 18.37 -1.89
N ALA A 473 -20.08 19.68 -2.14
CA ALA A 473 -20.36 20.70 -1.14
C ALA A 473 -21.79 20.62 -0.62
N MET A 474 -22.74 20.14 -1.42
CA MET A 474 -24.15 19.97 -1.02
C MET A 474 -24.48 18.56 -0.53
N ASP A 475 -23.48 17.73 -0.25
CA ASP A 475 -23.70 16.34 0.12
C ASP A 475 -24.20 16.16 1.56
N ILE A 476 -25.24 15.36 1.75
CA ILE A 476 -25.87 15.10 3.06
C ILE A 476 -24.92 14.44 4.06
N SER A 477 -23.90 13.68 3.61
CA SER A 477 -22.96 13.03 4.52
C SER A 477 -22.14 14.03 5.36
N LEU A 478 -22.06 15.30 4.94
CA LEU A 478 -21.44 16.39 5.71
C LEU A 478 -22.16 16.70 7.03
N GLN A 479 -23.38 16.19 7.25
CA GLN A 479 -24.07 16.27 8.54
C GLN A 479 -23.50 15.30 9.58
N SER A 480 -22.95 14.15 9.13
CA SER A 480 -22.28 13.16 9.99
C SER A 480 -20.77 13.43 10.05
N LEU A 481 -20.40 14.54 10.72
CA LEU A 481 -19.00 14.92 10.96
C LEU A 481 -18.26 13.85 11.78
N HIS A 482 -16.93 13.89 11.74
CA HIS A 482 -16.04 12.99 12.50
C HIS A 482 -16.14 11.51 12.13
N THR A 483 -16.51 11.19 10.88
CA THR A 483 -16.40 9.83 10.36
C THR A 483 -15.13 9.68 9.52
N VAL A 484 -14.31 8.67 9.82
CA VAL A 484 -13.04 8.40 9.11
C VAL A 484 -13.26 8.23 7.59
N THR A 485 -14.39 7.62 7.23
CA THR A 485 -14.80 7.37 5.85
C THR A 485 -15.12 8.64 5.08
N LEU A 486 -15.75 9.62 5.73
CA LEU A 486 -15.98 10.95 5.16
C LEU A 486 -14.64 11.67 4.98
N CYS A 487 -13.78 11.70 6.00
CA CYS A 487 -12.50 12.40 5.93
C CYS A 487 -11.62 11.88 4.78
N ILE A 488 -11.47 10.54 4.66
CA ILE A 488 -10.68 9.94 3.58
C ILE A 488 -11.35 10.15 2.22
N GLY A 489 -12.65 9.87 2.13
CA GLY A 489 -13.40 9.96 0.86
C GLY A 489 -13.45 11.38 0.29
N PHE A 490 -13.66 12.39 1.14
CA PHE A 490 -13.70 13.79 0.71
C PHE A 490 -12.30 14.32 0.38
N THR A 491 -11.28 14.01 1.18
CA THR A 491 -9.88 14.35 0.86
C THR A 491 -9.49 13.82 -0.53
N ARG A 492 -9.85 12.57 -0.82
CA ARG A 492 -9.66 11.97 -2.15
C ARG A 492 -10.45 12.70 -3.22
N ALA A 493 -11.76 12.85 -3.06
CA ALA A 493 -12.64 13.38 -4.10
C ALA A 493 -12.26 14.80 -4.53
N PHE A 494 -12.02 15.69 -3.56
CA PHE A 494 -11.62 17.07 -3.82
C PHE A 494 -10.25 17.20 -4.46
N ARG A 495 -9.37 16.21 -4.28
CA ARG A 495 -8.07 16.17 -4.96
C ARG A 495 -8.18 15.58 -6.36
N THR A 496 -8.82 14.42 -6.50
CA THR A 496 -8.92 13.70 -7.77
C THR A 496 -9.68 14.50 -8.82
N LEU A 497 -10.63 15.36 -8.45
CA LEU A 497 -11.33 16.23 -9.41
C LEU A 497 -10.39 17.22 -10.13
N TRP A 498 -9.25 17.58 -9.52
CA TRP A 498 -8.24 18.44 -10.15
C TRP A 498 -7.15 17.62 -10.85
N GLN A 499 -6.73 16.49 -10.26
CA GLN A 499 -5.64 15.67 -10.82
C GLN A 499 -6.08 14.80 -12.01
N ASN A 500 -7.30 14.25 -11.96
CA ASN A 500 -7.84 13.35 -12.96
C ASN A 500 -9.34 13.59 -13.16
N THR A 501 -9.68 14.74 -13.73
CA THR A 501 -11.05 15.23 -13.82
C THR A 501 -11.97 14.34 -14.63
N GLU A 502 -11.49 13.69 -15.71
CA GLU A 502 -12.33 12.79 -16.52
C GLU A 502 -12.77 11.56 -15.73
N HIS A 503 -11.85 10.94 -14.99
CA HIS A 503 -12.17 9.78 -14.16
C HIS A 503 -13.02 10.18 -12.95
N ALA A 504 -12.72 11.31 -12.30
CA ALA A 504 -13.54 11.84 -11.22
C ALA A 504 -14.97 12.13 -11.70
N LEU A 505 -15.14 12.74 -12.87
CA LEU A 505 -16.46 13.02 -13.45
C LEU A 505 -17.25 11.73 -13.67
N LEU A 506 -16.59 10.66 -14.15
CA LEU A 506 -17.23 9.35 -14.30
C LEU A 506 -17.69 8.77 -12.95
N GLU A 507 -16.80 8.76 -11.94
CA GLU A 507 -17.12 8.27 -10.59
C GLU A 507 -18.34 9.00 -10.01
N MET A 508 -18.35 10.32 -10.12
CA MET A 508 -19.41 11.19 -9.60
C MET A 508 -20.72 11.00 -10.36
N VAL A 509 -20.68 10.82 -11.67
CA VAL A 509 -21.86 10.52 -12.49
C VAL A 509 -22.45 9.16 -12.16
N VAL A 510 -21.64 8.12 -11.93
CA VAL A 510 -22.14 6.81 -11.50
C VAL A 510 -22.91 6.95 -10.18
N ILE A 511 -22.36 7.68 -9.20
CA ILE A 511 -23.04 7.92 -7.92
C ILE A 511 -24.31 8.74 -8.12
N ALA A 512 -24.26 9.78 -8.96
CA ALA A 512 -25.42 10.61 -9.28
C ALA A 512 -26.56 9.79 -9.91
N ILE A 513 -26.26 8.91 -10.87
CA ILE A 513 -27.24 8.01 -11.48
C ILE A 513 -27.85 7.07 -10.45
N VAL A 514 -27.02 6.43 -9.61
CA VAL A 514 -27.51 5.51 -8.57
C VAL A 514 -28.40 6.25 -7.57
N ARG A 515 -28.05 7.48 -7.17
CA ARG A 515 -28.88 8.31 -6.28
C ARG A 515 -30.20 8.71 -6.93
N LEU A 516 -30.18 9.16 -8.19
CA LEU A 516 -31.40 9.49 -8.94
C LEU A 516 -32.30 8.27 -9.14
N ALA A 517 -31.72 7.08 -9.32
CA ALA A 517 -32.46 5.82 -9.38
C ALA A 517 -33.01 5.40 -7.99
N ALA A 518 -32.26 5.65 -6.93
CA ALA A 518 -32.66 5.36 -5.54
C ALA A 518 -33.86 6.20 -5.09
N LEU A 519 -34.09 7.39 -5.66
CA LEU A 519 -35.30 8.18 -5.42
C LEU A 519 -36.60 7.40 -5.72
N LYS A 520 -36.55 6.41 -6.62
CA LYS A 520 -37.70 5.57 -7.00
C LYS A 520 -37.74 4.22 -6.27
N SER A 521 -36.63 3.76 -5.71
CA SER A 521 -36.52 2.48 -5.02
C SER A 521 -35.57 2.64 -3.83
N ASN A 522 -36.12 2.62 -2.61
CA ASN A 522 -35.34 2.84 -1.38
C ASN A 522 -34.17 1.85 -1.25
N LEU A 523 -32.97 2.27 -1.64
CA LEU A 523 -31.74 1.48 -1.56
C LEU A 523 -31.06 1.70 -0.21
N VAL A 524 -31.64 1.12 0.84
CA VAL A 524 -31.21 1.31 2.25
C VAL A 524 -29.71 1.01 2.45
N TRP A 525 -29.21 -0.09 1.85
CA TRP A 525 -27.79 -0.46 1.98
C TRP A 525 -26.85 0.55 1.31
N TRP A 526 -27.18 1.03 0.10
CA TRP A 526 -26.33 2.00 -0.61
C TRP A 526 -26.25 3.32 0.16
N ASN A 527 -27.39 3.81 0.63
CA ASN A 527 -27.47 5.06 1.39
C ASN A 527 -26.75 4.95 2.75
N SER A 528 -26.72 3.77 3.37
CA SER A 528 -26.02 3.53 4.64
C SER A 528 -24.48 3.57 4.56
N LEU A 529 -23.88 3.42 3.37
CA LEU A 529 -22.42 3.40 3.22
C LEU A 529 -21.78 4.79 3.37
N GLY A 530 -22.55 5.87 3.19
CA GLY A 530 -22.02 7.23 3.12
C GLY A 530 -21.24 7.51 1.83
N THR A 531 -21.21 8.77 1.42
CA THR A 531 -20.65 9.21 0.13
C THR A 531 -19.17 8.89 -0.01
N GLY A 532 -18.40 8.99 1.07
CA GLY A 532 -16.97 8.66 1.07
C GLY A 532 -16.68 7.21 0.70
N ILE A 533 -17.44 6.25 1.24
CA ILE A 533 -17.28 4.83 0.89
C ILE A 533 -17.79 4.56 -0.53
N GLN A 534 -18.91 5.18 -0.93
CA GLN A 534 -19.45 5.06 -2.28
C GLN A 534 -18.39 5.45 -3.33
N LEU A 535 -17.68 6.57 -3.13
CA LEU A 535 -16.60 7.02 -4.01
C LEU A 535 -15.41 6.07 -4.03
N LEU A 536 -14.99 5.56 -2.87
CA LEU A 536 -13.90 4.60 -2.78
C LEU A 536 -14.26 3.25 -3.45
N LEU A 537 -15.50 2.80 -3.32
CA LEU A 537 -15.96 1.55 -3.92
C LEU A 537 -16.10 1.66 -5.44
N VAL A 538 -16.74 2.74 -5.94
CA VAL A 538 -16.88 2.98 -7.38
C VAL A 538 -15.52 3.13 -8.06
N SER A 539 -14.61 3.88 -7.44
CA SER A 539 -13.25 4.05 -7.99
C SER A 539 -12.45 2.75 -8.04
N ARG A 540 -12.57 1.89 -7.01
CA ARG A 540 -11.94 0.56 -7.03
C ARG A 540 -12.54 -0.36 -8.07
N LEU A 541 -13.85 -0.36 -8.25
CA LEU A 541 -14.51 -1.17 -9.29
C LEU A 541 -14.06 -0.74 -10.69
N LEU A 542 -14.06 0.56 -10.97
CA LEU A 542 -13.57 1.11 -12.24
C LEU A 542 -12.06 0.84 -12.45
N GLY A 543 -11.26 0.91 -11.38
CA GLY A 543 -9.85 0.56 -11.40
C GLY A 543 -9.58 -0.93 -11.70
N LEU A 544 -10.37 -1.83 -11.12
CA LEU A 544 -10.26 -3.27 -11.38
C LEU A 544 -10.66 -3.63 -12.81
N THR A 545 -11.69 -3.00 -13.35
CA THR A 545 -12.12 -3.24 -14.73
C THR A 545 -11.10 -2.72 -15.74
N SER A 546 -10.41 -1.60 -15.44
CA SER A 546 -9.39 -1.02 -16.33
C SER A 546 -8.09 -1.81 -16.35
N PHE A 547 -7.71 -2.41 -15.23
CA PHE A 547 -6.65 -3.42 -15.18
C PHE A 547 -7.05 -4.68 -15.97
N ALA A 548 -8.35 -5.01 -15.94
CA ALA A 548 -9.07 -6.04 -16.70
C ALA A 548 -8.61 -6.28 -18.14
N GLY A 549 -8.40 -5.21 -18.91
CA GLY A 549 -7.87 -5.40 -20.27
C GLY A 549 -6.97 -4.32 -20.79
N PHE A 550 -6.14 -3.79 -19.90
CA PHE A 550 -4.75 -3.52 -20.27
C PHE A 550 -4.03 -4.76 -20.85
N ARG A 551 -4.54 -5.98 -20.61
CA ARG A 551 -4.06 -7.24 -21.22
C ARG A 551 -4.55 -7.48 -22.67
N THR A 552 -5.41 -6.61 -23.21
CA THR A 552 -5.84 -6.66 -24.61
C THR A 552 -5.53 -5.33 -25.28
N GLU A 553 -4.33 -5.23 -25.86
CA GLU A 553 -3.94 -4.09 -26.69
C GLU A 553 -4.95 -3.89 -27.84
N SER A 554 -5.19 -2.63 -28.16
CA SER A 554 -5.96 -2.18 -29.33
C SER A 554 -7.48 -2.11 -29.19
N CYS A 555 -7.98 -1.16 -28.38
CA CYS A 555 -9.09 -0.29 -28.80
C CYS A 555 -9.40 0.78 -27.74
N GLY A 556 -9.75 2.00 -28.15
CA GLY A 556 -10.25 3.07 -27.27
C GLY A 556 -11.63 2.80 -26.64
N SER A 557 -11.99 1.54 -26.38
CA SER A 557 -13.34 1.06 -26.03
C SER A 557 -13.61 0.89 -24.52
N TRP A 558 -12.69 1.33 -23.66
CA TRP A 558 -12.70 1.02 -22.22
C TRP A 558 -13.79 1.73 -21.41
N PHE A 559 -14.03 3.02 -21.68
CA PHE A 559 -14.71 3.93 -20.74
C PHE A 559 -16.19 3.62 -20.41
N TRP A 560 -17.04 3.32 -21.41
CA TRP A 560 -18.48 3.10 -21.18
C TRP A 560 -18.84 1.66 -20.82
N ARG A 561 -18.04 0.67 -21.24
CA ARG A 561 -18.25 -0.73 -20.86
C ARG A 561 -18.05 -0.91 -19.36
N GLU A 562 -17.05 -0.24 -18.80
CA GLU A 562 -16.76 -0.26 -17.36
C GLU A 562 -17.80 0.48 -16.54
N ALA A 563 -18.19 1.68 -16.96
CA ALA A 563 -19.23 2.45 -16.30
C ALA A 563 -20.57 1.70 -16.30
N LEU A 564 -20.98 1.14 -17.45
CA LEU A 564 -22.19 0.34 -17.58
C LEU A 564 -22.11 -0.95 -16.78
N ALA A 565 -20.99 -1.69 -16.84
CA ALA A 565 -20.80 -2.91 -16.07
C ALA A 565 -20.81 -2.63 -14.56
N THR A 566 -20.21 -1.52 -14.12
CA THR A 566 -20.19 -1.11 -12.70
C THR A 566 -21.59 -0.72 -12.25
N VAL A 567 -22.33 0.07 -13.03
CA VAL A 567 -23.73 0.43 -12.75
C VAL A 567 -24.62 -0.81 -12.71
N LEU A 568 -24.50 -1.72 -13.68
CA LEU A 568 -25.25 -2.97 -13.73
C LEU A 568 -24.87 -3.93 -12.59
N LEU A 569 -23.60 -3.98 -12.19
CA LEU A 569 -23.13 -4.77 -11.06
C LEU A 569 -23.70 -4.23 -9.74
N ILE A 570 -23.62 -2.92 -9.52
CA ILE A 570 -24.19 -2.26 -8.34
C ILE A 570 -25.71 -2.47 -8.29
N LEU A 571 -26.41 -2.29 -9.41
CA LEU A 571 -27.84 -2.56 -9.53
C LEU A 571 -28.18 -4.04 -9.32
N SER A 572 -27.36 -4.96 -9.82
CA SER A 572 -27.53 -6.41 -9.64
C SER A 572 -27.33 -6.83 -8.19
N ILE A 573 -26.29 -6.33 -7.52
CA ILE A 573 -26.04 -6.57 -6.08
C ILE A 573 -27.21 -6.00 -5.27
N ALA A 574 -27.64 -4.79 -5.59
CA ALA A 574 -28.79 -4.14 -4.96
C ALA A 574 -30.09 -4.95 -5.13
N LEU A 575 -30.39 -5.40 -6.36
CA LEU A 575 -31.55 -6.24 -6.67
C LEU A 575 -31.48 -7.60 -5.97
N LYS A 576 -30.30 -8.23 -5.91
CA LYS A 576 -30.09 -9.52 -5.25
C LYS A 576 -30.30 -9.42 -3.74
N LYS A 577 -29.82 -8.33 -3.12
CA LYS A 577 -30.01 -8.07 -1.69
C LYS A 577 -31.46 -7.68 -1.36
N ALA A 578 -32.13 -6.92 -2.23
CA ALA A 578 -33.56 -6.62 -2.11
C ALA A 578 -34.43 -7.88 -2.23
N LYS A 579 -34.08 -8.80 -3.14
CA LYS A 579 -34.75 -10.10 -3.26
C LYS A 579 -34.58 -10.97 -2.01
N HIS A 580 -33.37 -11.02 -1.46
CA HIS A 580 -33.08 -11.77 -0.23
C HIS A 580 -33.79 -11.18 1.02
N LEU A 581 -33.93 -9.86 1.10
CA LEU A 581 -34.71 -9.19 2.16
C LEU A 581 -36.22 -9.46 2.01
N LYS A 582 -36.72 -9.51 0.77
CA LYS A 582 -38.13 -9.84 0.47
C LYS A 582 -38.44 -11.31 0.80
N GLU A 583 -37.51 -12.22 0.53
CA GLU A 583 -37.61 -13.64 0.91
C GLU A 583 -37.52 -13.86 2.43
N LEU A 584 -36.74 -13.05 3.16
CA LEU A 584 -36.72 -13.08 4.63
C LEU A 584 -38.04 -12.55 5.22
N TYR A 585 -38.55 -11.44 4.68
CA TYR A 585 -39.82 -10.85 5.12
C TYR A 585 -41.04 -11.72 4.82
N GLN A 586 -40.98 -12.57 3.79
CA GLN A 586 -42.04 -13.56 3.52
C GLN A 586 -41.93 -14.82 4.39
N ARG A 587 -40.82 -15.01 5.10
CA ARG A 587 -40.59 -16.17 6.00
C ARG A 587 -40.80 -15.85 7.49
N THR A 588 -40.84 -14.56 7.85
CA THR A 588 -41.26 -14.05 9.16
C THR A 588 -42.70 -13.58 9.10
#